data_AF-A0A7W1BM03-F1
#
_entry.id   AF-A0A7W1BM03-F1
#
_cell.length_a   1.000
_cell.length_b   1.000
_cell.length_c   1.000
_cell.angle_alpha   90.00
_cell.angle_beta   90.00
_cell.angle_gamma   90.00
#
_symmetry.space_group_name_H-M   'P 1'
#
loop_
_entity.id
_entity.type
_entity.pdbx_description
1 polymer ?
#
loop_
_entity_poly.entity_id
_entity_poly.type
_entity_poly.pdbx_seq_one_letter_code
_entity_poly.pdbx_strand_id
1 'polypeptide(L)'
;MKALSLFALHPADVSLKSYADGGLPELERERMTTHLSRCTECRSTIAFMRELRTASAGLPVILPPEGLYERVVAERAAGERFIVPADIAPTRRSVSVASARGPLLFVALAAASALVYVRATRQDDATATAPSIAPIARSIEDTSAGPTSFFSGMFSPGIALAQVPPSASLFVQAPISGVDGSRLKPGHFIFERRLVDSAGRSKTTSRGVVDIALASYDGLPAWRLAQSWTDSIVELDTIFVDHDNLRPIGRVSRVRPYLSYAEIVVRQHFVGDSVLGWMHTDRTFGRPIRRRLPPASGPYLPSEALAPFFLETVNLTTGWRGTLSIVGWAVVQNDAYFPVALRVVGDERITVPGGTFDCWRIAIASGNASVDFWVRKSDGLGIRTRKRSRSLPGGVEEVVYMRG
;
A
#
# COMPACT_ATOMS: atom_id res chain seq x y z
N MET A 1 30.41 17.25 -22.85
CA MET A 1 28.96 17.29 -22.57
C MET A 1 28.39 15.91 -22.85
N LYS A 2 28.06 15.13 -21.81
CA LYS A 2 27.41 13.82 -21.97
C LYS A 2 25.92 14.08 -22.14
N ALA A 3 25.33 13.64 -23.26
CA ALA A 3 23.89 13.67 -23.46
C ALA A 3 23.23 12.85 -22.34
N LEU A 4 22.40 13.49 -21.52
CA LEU A 4 21.58 12.81 -20.54
C LEU A 4 20.63 11.86 -21.28
N SER A 5 20.80 10.59 -21.00
CA SER A 5 20.08 9.47 -21.57
C SER A 5 18.63 9.50 -21.07
N LEU A 6 17.70 10.02 -21.89
CA LEU A 6 16.23 9.97 -21.73
C LEU A 6 15.65 8.54 -21.72
N PHE A 7 16.47 7.50 -21.52
CA PHE A 7 16.10 6.09 -21.65
C PHE A 7 15.66 5.41 -20.34
N ALA A 8 15.56 6.13 -19.23
CA ALA A 8 15.26 5.54 -17.92
C ALA A 8 13.76 5.39 -17.59
N LEU A 9 12.85 5.81 -18.47
CA LEU A 9 11.41 5.68 -18.23
C LEU A 9 10.84 4.46 -18.96
N HIS A 10 10.42 3.47 -18.18
CA HIS A 10 9.66 2.32 -18.69
C HIS A 10 8.21 2.75 -18.99
N PRO A 11 7.58 2.22 -20.06
CA PRO A 11 6.17 2.42 -20.32
C PRO A 11 5.30 1.85 -19.18
N ALA A 12 4.12 2.44 -18.97
CA ALA A 12 3.15 1.90 -18.02
C ALA A 12 2.67 0.49 -18.41
N ASP A 13 2.36 -0.34 -17.42
CA ASP A 13 1.92 -1.74 -17.62
C ASP A 13 0.73 -1.88 -18.56
N VAL A 14 -0.21 -0.93 -18.51
CA VAL A 14 -1.39 -0.91 -19.39
C VAL A 14 -0.97 -0.81 -20.86
N SER A 15 0.03 0.03 -21.18
CA SER A 15 0.54 0.17 -22.54
C SER A 15 1.31 -1.08 -22.99
N LEU A 16 2.08 -1.71 -22.10
CA LEU A 16 2.76 -2.98 -22.38
C LEU A 16 1.73 -4.09 -22.70
N LYS A 17 0.68 -4.21 -21.88
CA LYS A 17 -0.41 -5.17 -22.12
C LYS A 17 -1.10 -4.90 -23.46
N SER A 18 -1.50 -3.66 -23.74
CA SER A 18 -2.13 -3.29 -25.02
C SER A 18 -1.22 -3.57 -26.22
N TYR A 19 0.11 -3.40 -26.09
CA TYR A 19 1.06 -3.78 -27.13
C TYR A 19 1.11 -5.31 -27.33
N ALA A 20 1.17 -6.08 -26.24
CA ALA A 20 1.18 -7.54 -26.28
C ALA A 20 -0.09 -8.11 -26.94
N ASP A 21 -1.23 -7.48 -26.68
CA ASP A 21 -2.53 -7.89 -27.23
C ASP A 21 -2.75 -7.45 -28.68
N GLY A 22 -1.96 -6.51 -29.20
CA GLY A 22 -2.12 -5.91 -30.53
C GLY A 22 -3.15 -4.76 -30.58
N GLY A 23 -3.54 -4.23 -29.42
CA GLY A 23 -4.58 -3.20 -29.27
C GLY A 23 -4.08 -1.75 -29.23
N LEU A 24 -2.78 -1.49 -29.39
CA LEU A 24 -2.26 -0.11 -29.39
C LEU A 24 -2.51 0.61 -30.73
N PRO A 25 -2.84 1.92 -30.72
CA PRO A 25 -2.82 2.78 -31.90
C PRO A 25 -1.45 2.78 -32.59
N GLU A 26 -1.43 3.02 -33.90
CA GLU A 26 -0.20 2.95 -34.72
C GLU A 26 0.95 3.77 -34.15
N LEU A 27 0.70 5.04 -33.85
CA LEU A 27 1.71 5.96 -33.32
C LEU A 27 2.30 5.50 -31.97
N GLU A 28 1.46 4.94 -31.09
CA GLU A 28 1.92 4.41 -29.80
C GLU A 28 2.68 3.11 -29.97
N ARG A 29 2.29 2.29 -30.95
CA ARG A 29 2.98 1.04 -31.31
C ARG A 29 4.38 1.30 -31.85
N GLU A 30 4.57 2.32 -32.68
CA GLU A 30 5.90 2.72 -33.17
C GLU A 30 6.82 3.17 -32.03
N ARG A 31 6.30 4.01 -31.12
CA ARG A 31 7.03 4.45 -29.92
C ARG A 31 7.41 3.28 -29.03
N MET A 32 6.46 2.36 -28.79
CA MET A 32 6.69 1.16 -28.00
C MET A 32 7.75 0.26 -28.66
N THR A 33 7.68 0.06 -29.98
CA THR A 33 8.66 -0.74 -30.72
C THR A 33 10.07 -0.13 -30.61
N THR A 34 10.17 1.20 -30.72
CA THR A 34 11.43 1.93 -30.51
C THR A 34 11.97 1.72 -29.09
N HIS A 35 11.12 1.82 -28.07
CA HIS A 35 11.51 1.54 -26.68
C HIS A 35 11.96 0.08 -26.51
N LEU A 36 11.18 -0.88 -27.00
CA LEU A 36 11.46 -2.32 -26.91
C LEU A 36 12.75 -2.71 -27.63
N SER A 37 13.18 -1.99 -28.66
CA SER A 37 14.51 -2.23 -29.27
C SER A 37 15.67 -1.98 -28.31
N ARG A 38 15.48 -1.15 -27.28
CA ARG A 38 16.53 -0.70 -26.35
C ARG A 38 16.39 -1.27 -24.94
N CYS A 39 15.18 -1.68 -24.53
CA CYS A 39 14.92 -2.14 -23.16
C CYS A 39 14.69 -3.65 -23.07
N THR A 40 15.64 -4.39 -22.46
CA THR A 40 15.54 -5.85 -22.26
C THR A 40 14.41 -6.25 -21.32
N GLU A 41 14.14 -5.46 -20.28
CA GLU A 41 13.11 -5.75 -19.27
C GLU A 41 11.69 -5.63 -19.84
N CYS A 42 11.42 -4.59 -20.63
CA CYS A 42 10.13 -4.46 -21.30
C CYS A 42 9.93 -5.59 -22.33
N ARG A 43 11.01 -6.04 -23.00
CA ARG A 43 10.94 -7.20 -23.90
C ARG A 43 10.59 -8.49 -23.18
N SER A 44 11.23 -8.78 -22.03
CA SER A 44 10.92 -10.00 -21.27
C SER A 44 9.48 -9.97 -20.75
N THR A 45 8.99 -8.81 -20.32
CA THR A 45 7.59 -8.62 -19.89
C THR A 45 6.59 -8.91 -21.02
N ILE A 46 6.83 -8.37 -22.23
CA ILE A 46 5.98 -8.65 -23.41
C ILE A 46 6.05 -10.12 -23.83
N ALA A 47 7.24 -10.73 -23.80
CA ALA A 47 7.42 -12.14 -24.12
C ALA A 47 6.59 -13.03 -23.18
N PHE A 48 6.67 -12.77 -21.87
CA PHE A 48 5.85 -13.47 -20.86
C PHE A 48 4.34 -13.29 -21.11
N MET A 49 3.87 -12.08 -21.38
CA MET A 49 2.44 -11.83 -21.67
C MET A 49 1.97 -12.60 -22.91
N ARG A 50 2.80 -12.68 -23.96
CA ARG A 50 2.49 -13.43 -25.19
C ARG A 50 2.51 -14.94 -24.97
N GLU A 51 3.47 -15.44 -24.20
CA GLU A 51 3.52 -16.85 -23.80
C GLU A 51 2.26 -17.25 -23.03
N LEU A 52 1.85 -16.43 -22.06
CA LEU A 52 0.62 -16.64 -21.30
C LEU A 52 -0.62 -16.66 -22.21
N ARG A 53 -0.70 -15.77 -23.20
CA ARG A 53 -1.78 -15.76 -24.20
C ARG A 53 -1.80 -17.04 -25.02
N THR A 54 -0.64 -17.50 -25.50
CA THR A 54 -0.51 -18.75 -26.26
C THR A 54 -0.93 -19.95 -25.42
N ALA A 55 -0.46 -20.04 -24.16
CA ALA A 55 -0.86 -21.08 -23.23
C ALA A 55 -2.37 -21.08 -22.96
N SER A 56 -2.96 -19.88 -22.81
CA SER A 56 -4.41 -19.72 -22.61
C SER A 56 -5.23 -20.12 -23.84
N ALA A 57 -4.72 -19.85 -25.04
CA ALA A 57 -5.36 -20.27 -26.29
C ALA A 57 -5.33 -21.79 -26.51
N GLY A 58 -4.37 -22.49 -25.87
CA GLY A 58 -4.28 -23.94 -25.88
C GLY A 58 -5.19 -24.64 -24.87
N LEU A 59 -5.89 -23.90 -23.99
CA LEU A 59 -6.85 -24.49 -23.07
C LEU A 59 -8.04 -25.09 -23.85
N PRO A 60 -8.55 -26.26 -23.42
CA PRO A 60 -9.69 -26.87 -24.08
C PRO A 60 -10.88 -25.91 -24.06
N VAL A 61 -11.52 -25.75 -25.22
CA VAL A 61 -12.78 -25.01 -25.31
C VAL A 61 -13.83 -25.83 -24.57
N ILE A 62 -14.23 -25.36 -23.39
CA ILE A 62 -15.34 -25.93 -22.65
C ILE A 62 -16.60 -25.51 -23.39
N LEU A 63 -17.20 -26.46 -24.13
CA LEU A 63 -18.51 -26.24 -24.72
C LEU A 63 -19.53 -26.06 -23.60
N PRO A 64 -20.36 -25.01 -23.65
CA PRO A 64 -21.45 -24.86 -22.70
C PRO A 64 -22.40 -26.06 -22.82
N PRO A 65 -23.05 -26.51 -21.73
CA PRO A 65 -24.12 -27.49 -21.81
C PRO A 65 -25.19 -27.08 -22.81
N GLU A 66 -25.73 -28.06 -23.54
CA GLU A 66 -26.83 -27.84 -24.48
C GLU A 66 -28.02 -27.18 -23.75
N GLY A 67 -28.66 -26.21 -24.38
CA GLY A 67 -29.77 -25.47 -23.79
C GLY A 67 -29.38 -24.37 -22.82
N LEU A 68 -28.09 -24.19 -22.48
CA LEU A 68 -27.66 -23.13 -21.54
C LEU A 68 -28.03 -21.74 -22.07
N TYR A 69 -27.85 -21.50 -23.37
CA TYR A 69 -28.13 -20.20 -23.98
C TYR A 69 -29.62 -19.88 -23.94
N GLU A 70 -30.45 -20.84 -24.35
CA GLU A 70 -31.91 -20.75 -24.37
C GLU A 70 -32.44 -20.53 -22.96
N ARG A 71 -31.90 -21.25 -21.97
CA ARG A 71 -32.24 -21.05 -20.55
C ARG A 71 -31.90 -19.64 -20.08
N VAL A 72 -30.69 -19.15 -20.35
CA VAL A 72 -30.27 -17.79 -19.96
C VAL A 72 -31.14 -16.72 -20.64
N VAL A 73 -31.53 -16.92 -21.90
CA VAL A 73 -32.43 -16.00 -22.62
C VAL A 73 -33.84 -16.03 -22.01
N ALA A 74 -34.37 -17.21 -21.70
CA ALA A 74 -35.68 -17.39 -21.08
C ALA A 74 -35.74 -16.79 -19.67
N GLU A 75 -34.74 -17.03 -18.83
CA GLU A 75 -34.60 -16.44 -17.49
C GLU A 75 -34.59 -14.90 -17.58
N ARG A 76 -33.81 -14.34 -18.52
CA ARG A 76 -33.79 -12.87 -18.74
C ARG A 76 -35.12 -12.32 -19.22
N ALA A 77 -35.83 -13.04 -20.10
CA ALA A 77 -37.15 -12.64 -20.60
C ALA A 77 -38.23 -12.71 -19.50
N ALA A 78 -38.12 -13.68 -18.58
CA ALA A 78 -38.97 -13.82 -17.40
C ALA A 78 -38.70 -12.75 -16.32
N GLY A 79 -37.71 -11.87 -16.52
CA GLY A 79 -37.31 -10.87 -15.54
C GLY A 79 -36.45 -11.42 -14.41
N GLU A 80 -36.06 -12.70 -14.46
CA GLU A 80 -35.09 -13.27 -13.54
C GLU A 80 -33.70 -12.69 -13.87
N ARG A 81 -33.34 -11.68 -13.09
CA ARG A 81 -31.98 -11.15 -13.09
C ARG A 81 -31.19 -11.95 -12.07
N PHE A 82 -30.49 -12.98 -12.53
CA PHE A 82 -29.35 -13.48 -11.77
C PHE A 82 -28.34 -12.35 -11.66
N ILE A 83 -28.32 -11.70 -10.50
CA ILE A 83 -27.22 -10.84 -10.11
C ILE A 83 -26.08 -11.81 -9.81
N VAL A 84 -25.31 -12.16 -10.85
CA VAL A 84 -23.90 -12.56 -10.64
C VAL A 84 -23.34 -11.49 -9.72
N PRO A 85 -22.69 -11.82 -8.58
CA PRO A 85 -22.05 -10.82 -7.72
C PRO A 85 -21.31 -9.85 -8.63
N ALA A 86 -21.88 -8.65 -8.78
CA ALA A 86 -21.56 -7.81 -9.91
C ALA A 86 -20.28 -7.08 -9.56
N ASP A 87 -19.17 -7.69 -9.94
CA ASP A 87 -17.96 -6.95 -10.24
C ASP A 87 -18.28 -6.10 -11.47
N ILE A 88 -18.66 -4.86 -11.17
CA ILE A 88 -18.60 -3.69 -12.05
C ILE A 88 -19.68 -3.65 -13.14
N ALA A 89 -20.77 -2.93 -12.87
CA ALA A 89 -21.53 -2.28 -13.93
C ALA A 89 -20.65 -1.15 -14.53
N PRO A 90 -20.33 -1.16 -15.83
CA PRO A 90 -19.67 -0.02 -16.45
C PRO A 90 -20.64 1.16 -16.42
N THR A 91 -20.31 2.19 -15.64
CA THR A 91 -21.00 3.48 -15.72
C THR A 91 -20.77 4.02 -17.14
N ARG A 92 -21.81 3.98 -17.98
CA ARG A 92 -21.80 4.68 -19.26
C ARG A 92 -21.62 6.16 -18.95
N ARG A 93 -20.42 6.70 -19.20
CA ARG A 93 -20.20 8.15 -19.28
C ARG A 93 -21.07 8.68 -20.40
N SER A 94 -22.18 9.32 -20.07
CA SER A 94 -22.83 10.23 -20.99
C SER A 94 -21.88 11.40 -21.20
N VAL A 95 -21.11 11.37 -22.29
CA VAL A 95 -20.43 12.56 -22.78
C VAL A 95 -21.54 13.46 -23.33
N SER A 96 -22.01 14.40 -22.51
CA SER A 96 -22.84 15.48 -23.01
C SER A 96 -21.98 16.31 -23.96
N VAL A 97 -22.29 16.26 -25.25
CA VAL A 97 -21.74 17.16 -26.27
C VAL A 97 -22.33 18.54 -26.00
N ALA A 98 -21.77 19.24 -25.01
CA ALA A 98 -22.11 20.62 -24.71
C ALA A 98 -21.35 21.54 -25.68
N SER A 99 -22.06 21.94 -26.74
CA SER A 99 -22.02 23.24 -27.43
C SER A 99 -20.66 23.90 -27.69
N ALA A 100 -20.35 24.03 -28.98
CA ALA A 100 -19.28 24.82 -29.58
C ALA A 100 -19.34 26.33 -29.23
N ARG A 101 -18.80 26.73 -28.07
CA ARG A 101 -18.47 28.14 -27.74
C ARG A 101 -17.08 28.29 -27.09
N GLY A 102 -16.17 27.35 -27.34
CA GLY A 102 -14.87 27.25 -26.65
C GLY A 102 -13.64 27.99 -27.23
N PRO A 103 -13.57 28.50 -28.48
CA PRO A 103 -12.28 29.03 -28.96
C PRO A 103 -12.00 30.49 -28.56
N LEU A 104 -13.00 31.29 -28.15
CA LEU A 104 -12.79 32.70 -27.81
C LEU A 104 -12.27 32.94 -26.39
N LEU A 105 -12.57 32.06 -25.44
CA LEU A 105 -12.14 32.24 -24.04
C LEU A 105 -10.66 31.88 -23.82
N PHE A 106 -10.12 30.92 -24.59
CA PHE A 106 -8.71 30.52 -24.50
C PHE A 106 -7.74 31.60 -25.03
N VAL A 107 -8.14 32.35 -26.07
CA VAL A 107 -7.31 33.45 -26.62
C VAL A 107 -7.25 34.63 -25.65
N ALA A 108 -8.34 34.95 -24.96
CA ALA A 108 -8.37 36.02 -23.96
C ALA A 108 -7.52 35.69 -22.72
N LEU A 109 -7.54 34.43 -22.26
CA LEU A 109 -6.70 33.99 -21.13
C LEU A 109 -5.21 33.97 -21.49
N ALA A 110 -4.85 33.55 -22.72
CA ALA A 110 -3.46 33.58 -23.18
C ALA A 110 -2.91 35.03 -23.29
N ALA A 111 -3.71 35.97 -23.78
CA ALA A 111 -3.32 37.38 -23.89
C ALA A 111 -3.15 38.05 -22.52
N ALA A 112 -4.02 37.76 -21.54
CA ALA A 112 -3.88 38.25 -20.18
C ALA A 112 -2.63 37.70 -19.49
N SER A 113 -2.27 36.45 -19.76
CA SER A 113 -1.09 35.78 -19.19
C SER A 113 0.22 36.40 -19.72
N ALA A 114 0.27 36.71 -21.02
CA ALA A 114 1.43 37.35 -21.64
C ALA A 114 1.65 38.80 -21.12
N LEU A 115 0.56 39.52 -20.84
CA LEU A 115 0.65 40.90 -20.33
C LEU A 115 1.15 40.97 -18.89
N VAL A 116 0.81 39.98 -18.05
CA VAL A 116 1.35 39.84 -16.68
C VAL A 116 2.83 39.45 -16.73
N TYR A 117 3.22 38.55 -17.64
CA TYR A 117 4.61 38.12 -17.77
C TYR A 117 5.54 39.25 -18.20
N VAL A 118 5.16 40.07 -19.20
CA VAL A 118 5.96 41.21 -19.69
C VAL A 118 6.08 42.33 -18.66
N ARG A 119 5.09 42.48 -17.76
CA ARG A 119 5.13 43.48 -16.70
C ARG A 119 6.02 43.04 -15.53
N ALA A 120 6.02 41.75 -15.21
CA ALA A 120 6.88 41.18 -14.17
C ALA A 120 8.38 41.24 -14.54
N THR A 121 8.74 41.03 -15.80
CA THR A 121 10.15 41.03 -16.22
C THR A 121 10.75 42.43 -16.44
N ARG A 122 9.96 43.50 -16.33
CA ARG A 122 10.45 44.89 -16.48
C ARG A 122 10.73 45.60 -15.15
N GLN A 123 10.42 44.96 -14.02
CA GLN A 123 10.50 45.59 -12.70
C GLN A 123 11.77 45.23 -11.91
N ASP A 124 12.64 44.37 -12.45
CA ASP A 124 13.81 43.84 -11.74
C ASP A 124 15.14 44.62 -11.97
N ASP A 125 15.15 45.68 -12.76
CA ASP A 125 16.40 46.40 -13.11
C ASP A 125 16.76 47.61 -12.21
N ALA A 126 16.09 47.80 -11.06
CA ALA A 126 16.43 48.94 -10.19
C ALA A 126 16.21 48.67 -8.70
N THR A 127 17.07 47.88 -8.04
CA THR A 127 17.79 48.28 -6.81
C THR A 127 18.69 47.16 -6.29
N ALA A 128 19.79 47.58 -5.67
CA ALA A 128 20.94 46.78 -5.31
C ALA A 128 20.82 46.03 -3.96
N THR A 129 21.65 44.97 -3.87
CA THR A 129 22.32 44.42 -2.68
C THR A 129 21.49 43.62 -1.65
N ALA A 130 21.44 42.29 -1.84
CA ALA A 130 21.36 41.29 -0.77
C ALA A 130 21.84 39.91 -1.28
N PRO A 131 22.45 39.04 -0.45
CA PRO A 131 23.00 37.76 -0.92
C PRO A 131 21.88 36.81 -1.35
N SER A 132 21.97 36.38 -2.60
CA SER A 132 21.04 35.47 -3.27
C SER A 132 21.06 34.07 -2.63
N ILE A 133 19.94 33.70 -2.01
CA ILE A 133 19.54 32.31 -1.84
C ILE A 133 18.40 32.06 -2.83
N ALA A 134 18.74 31.48 -3.97
CA ALA A 134 17.82 30.74 -4.83
C ALA A 134 18.61 29.85 -5.81
N PRO A 135 18.07 28.71 -6.31
CA PRO A 135 17.02 27.86 -5.72
C PRO A 135 17.41 26.37 -5.71
N ILE A 136 17.14 25.69 -4.59
CA ILE A 136 17.06 24.22 -4.52
C ILE A 136 15.72 23.78 -5.13
N ALA A 137 15.55 24.01 -6.44
CA ALA A 137 14.32 23.67 -7.17
C ALA A 137 14.58 22.79 -8.42
N ARG A 138 15.76 22.19 -8.55
CA ARG A 138 16.07 21.23 -9.62
C ARG A 138 16.91 20.07 -9.11
N SER A 139 16.34 19.22 -8.27
CA SER A 139 16.94 17.92 -7.91
C SER A 139 15.95 16.92 -7.28
N ILE A 140 14.66 17.00 -7.60
CA ILE A 140 13.64 16.06 -7.06
C ILE A 140 13.05 15.14 -8.14
N GLU A 141 13.41 15.31 -9.42
CA GLU A 141 12.87 14.48 -10.51
C GLU A 141 13.59 13.14 -10.73
N ASP A 142 14.65 12.83 -9.97
CA ASP A 142 15.53 11.68 -10.20
C ASP A 142 15.31 10.48 -9.23
N THR A 143 14.08 10.27 -8.78
CA THR A 143 13.74 9.02 -8.07
C THR A 143 12.47 8.40 -8.65
N SER A 144 12.61 7.71 -9.79
CA SER A 144 11.62 6.79 -10.35
C SER A 144 11.49 5.49 -9.53
N ALA A 145 11.62 5.58 -8.20
CA ALA A 145 10.91 4.68 -7.31
C ALA A 145 9.47 5.21 -7.27
N GLY A 146 8.59 4.67 -8.11
CA GLY A 146 7.16 4.90 -7.92
C GLY A 146 6.80 4.67 -6.44
N PRO A 147 5.83 5.40 -5.86
CA PRO A 147 5.54 5.40 -4.42
C PRO A 147 5.54 3.97 -3.89
N THR A 148 6.64 3.57 -3.27
CA THR A 148 6.80 2.24 -2.68
C THR A 148 5.72 2.16 -1.64
N SER A 149 4.70 1.36 -1.91
CA SER A 149 3.46 1.25 -1.13
C SER A 149 3.75 1.32 0.38
N PHE A 150 3.31 2.44 0.96
CA PHE A 150 3.66 3.07 2.24
C PHE A 150 3.59 2.17 3.49
N PHE A 151 2.80 1.11 3.41
CA PHE A 151 2.41 0.16 4.46
C PHE A 151 3.40 -0.96 4.78
N SER A 152 4.64 -0.84 4.30
CA SER A 152 5.55 -1.99 4.22
C SER A 152 6.71 -1.93 5.21
N GLY A 153 6.54 -1.17 6.29
CA GLY A 153 7.65 -0.83 7.18
C GLY A 153 7.95 -1.88 8.24
N MET A 154 6.91 -2.50 8.82
CA MET A 154 7.11 -3.39 9.97
C MET A 154 6.82 -4.86 9.71
N PHE A 155 5.69 -5.19 9.09
CA PHE A 155 5.31 -6.60 8.89
C PHE A 155 5.04 -6.96 7.43
N SER A 156 4.75 -5.99 6.56
CA SER A 156 4.40 -6.28 5.17
C SER A 156 5.60 -6.18 4.22
N PRO A 157 5.94 -7.24 3.50
CA PRO A 157 7.02 -7.19 2.54
C PRO A 157 6.60 -6.60 1.19
N GLY A 158 6.29 -5.30 1.12
CA GLY A 158 6.16 -4.59 -0.16
C GLY A 158 5.23 -5.32 -1.15
N ILE A 159 4.17 -5.94 -0.64
CA ILE A 159 3.17 -6.60 -1.48
C ILE A 159 2.36 -5.46 -2.06
N ALA A 160 2.67 -5.09 -3.29
CA ALA A 160 1.75 -4.32 -4.10
C ALA A 160 0.43 -5.12 -4.10
N LEU A 161 -0.60 -4.48 -3.53
CA LEU A 161 -1.90 -4.99 -3.12
C LEU A 161 -2.75 -5.53 -4.30
N ALA A 162 -2.20 -6.36 -5.17
CA ALA A 162 -2.85 -6.90 -6.36
C ALA A 162 -2.53 -8.38 -6.60
N GLN A 163 -1.73 -9.03 -5.74
CA GLN A 163 -1.44 -10.46 -5.88
C GLN A 163 -2.48 -11.29 -5.13
N VAL A 164 -2.97 -12.35 -5.79
CA VAL A 164 -3.80 -13.38 -5.16
C VAL A 164 -3.05 -13.91 -3.93
N PRO A 165 -3.71 -14.01 -2.75
CA PRO A 165 -3.07 -14.55 -1.56
C PRO A 165 -2.40 -15.90 -1.89
N PRO A 166 -1.14 -16.13 -1.48
CA PRO A 166 -0.53 -17.43 -1.65
C PRO A 166 -1.42 -18.50 -1.04
N SER A 167 -1.50 -19.66 -1.68
CA SER A 167 -2.38 -20.75 -1.23
C SER A 167 -2.11 -21.08 0.24
N ALA A 168 -3.17 -21.23 1.02
CA ALA A 168 -3.14 -21.45 2.47
C ALA A 168 -2.27 -22.64 2.93
N SER A 169 -1.90 -23.54 2.01
CA SER A 169 -1.03 -24.69 2.24
C SER A 169 0.37 -24.34 2.76
N LEU A 170 0.84 -23.10 2.61
CA LEU A 170 2.17 -22.70 3.11
C LEU A 170 2.25 -22.47 4.62
N PHE A 171 1.13 -22.41 5.34
CA PHE A 171 1.10 -22.08 6.76
C PHE A 171 0.48 -23.20 7.60
N VAL A 172 1.29 -24.21 7.95
CA VAL A 172 0.89 -25.33 8.84
C VAL A 172 0.88 -24.91 10.33
N GLN A 173 1.14 -23.64 10.64
CA GLN A 173 1.27 -23.17 12.01
C GLN A 173 -0.07 -22.70 12.59
N ALA A 174 -0.32 -23.05 13.84
CA ALA A 174 -1.52 -22.65 14.57
C ALA A 174 -1.59 -21.11 14.73
N PRO A 175 -2.80 -20.54 14.62
CA PRO A 175 -3.09 -19.17 15.05
C PRO A 175 -2.49 -18.84 16.41
N ILE A 176 -2.02 -17.60 16.55
CA ILE A 176 -1.65 -17.06 17.86
C ILE A 176 -2.87 -17.15 18.78
N SER A 177 -2.66 -17.70 19.96
CA SER A 177 -3.65 -17.84 21.02
C SER A 177 -3.12 -17.19 22.31
N GLY A 178 -4.01 -17.00 23.29
CA GLY A 178 -3.65 -16.38 24.56
C GLY A 178 -3.31 -14.89 24.45
N VAL A 179 -3.95 -14.18 23.51
CA VAL A 179 -3.87 -12.71 23.42
C VAL A 179 -4.60 -12.12 24.61
N ASP A 180 -3.87 -11.37 25.44
CA ASP A 180 -4.39 -10.63 26.58
C ASP A 180 -4.18 -9.13 26.36
N GLY A 181 -5.22 -8.48 25.81
CA GLY A 181 -5.26 -7.07 25.50
C GLY A 181 -5.20 -6.16 26.72
N SER A 182 -5.53 -6.66 27.91
CA SER A 182 -5.46 -5.87 29.15
C SER A 182 -4.02 -5.52 29.56
N ARG A 183 -3.04 -6.20 28.95
CA ARG A 183 -1.60 -5.92 29.13
C ARG A 183 -1.13 -4.68 28.38
N LEU A 184 -1.87 -4.23 27.36
CA LEU A 184 -1.54 -3.02 26.62
C LEU A 184 -1.56 -1.81 27.56
N LYS A 185 -0.69 -0.84 27.32
CA LYS A 185 -0.60 0.36 28.16
C LYS A 185 -0.82 1.62 27.32
N PRO A 186 -1.53 2.64 27.86
CA PRO A 186 -1.55 3.95 27.23
C PRO A 186 -0.14 4.52 27.11
N GLY A 187 0.15 5.24 26.04
CA GLY A 187 1.48 5.81 25.80
C GLY A 187 1.60 6.58 24.50
N HIS A 188 2.72 7.29 24.34
CA HIS A 188 3.04 8.10 23.16
C HIS A 188 4.40 7.69 22.60
N PHE A 189 4.41 6.86 21.57
CA PHE A 189 5.61 6.20 21.08
C PHE A 189 6.11 6.83 19.78
N ILE A 190 7.41 7.08 19.70
CA ILE A 190 8.05 7.66 18.51
C ILE A 190 8.97 6.62 17.88
N PHE A 191 8.85 6.48 16.56
CA PHE A 191 9.65 5.60 15.72
C PHE A 191 10.30 6.37 14.58
N GLU A 192 11.45 5.90 14.11
CA GLU A 192 12.10 6.40 12.89
C GLU A 192 12.23 5.29 11.87
N ARG A 193 11.95 5.62 10.61
CA ARG A 193 12.27 4.78 9.46
C ARG A 193 13.62 5.19 8.91
N ARG A 194 14.48 4.22 8.65
CA ARG A 194 15.86 4.40 8.21
C ARG A 194 16.16 3.52 7.02
N LEU A 195 16.96 4.05 6.11
CA LEU A 195 17.55 3.32 5.00
C LEU A 195 19.03 3.14 5.30
N VAL A 196 19.46 1.90 5.44
CA VAL A 196 20.85 1.53 5.68
C VAL A 196 21.43 0.98 4.38
N ASP A 197 22.45 1.61 3.84
CA ASP A 197 23.10 1.14 2.61
C ASP A 197 24.06 -0.04 2.87
N SER A 198 24.64 -0.59 1.80
CA SER A 198 25.59 -1.70 1.89
C SER A 198 26.89 -1.36 2.60
N ALA A 199 27.21 -0.07 2.77
CA ALA A 199 28.35 0.42 3.55
C ALA A 199 28.00 0.65 5.03
N GLY A 200 26.76 0.34 5.45
CA GLY A 200 26.28 0.53 6.81
C GLY A 200 25.89 1.96 7.15
N ARG A 201 25.87 2.88 6.18
CA ARG A 201 25.45 4.28 6.41
C ARG A 201 23.94 4.32 6.51
N SER A 202 23.43 4.94 7.57
CA SER A 202 21.99 5.08 7.83
C SER A 202 21.51 6.48 7.49
N LYS A 203 20.41 6.58 6.74
CA LYS A 203 19.67 7.82 6.48
C LYS A 203 18.24 7.69 7.00
N THR A 204 17.82 8.57 7.90
CA THR A 204 16.41 8.65 8.32
C THR A 204 15.57 9.14 7.15
N THR A 205 14.52 8.39 6.82
CA THR A 205 13.60 8.70 5.71
C THR A 205 12.28 9.25 6.22
N SER A 206 11.79 8.79 7.37
CA SER A 206 10.55 9.29 7.96
C SER A 206 10.53 9.12 9.49
N ARG A 207 9.61 9.83 10.13
CA ARG A 207 9.32 9.68 11.56
C ARG A 207 7.84 9.37 11.75
N GLY A 208 7.56 8.43 12.63
CA GLY A 208 6.24 7.95 12.98
C GLY A 208 5.96 8.18 14.45
N VAL A 209 4.70 8.47 14.77
CA VAL A 209 4.17 8.56 16.12
C VAL A 209 3.02 7.59 16.25
N VAL A 210 2.92 6.89 17.38
CA VAL A 210 1.76 6.08 17.75
C VAL A 210 1.29 6.48 19.14
N ASP A 211 0.05 6.93 19.23
CA ASP A 211 -0.65 7.18 20.49
C ASP A 211 -1.55 5.98 20.82
N ILE A 212 -1.41 5.43 22.02
CA ILE A 212 -2.28 4.39 22.57
C ILE A 212 -3.07 4.98 23.72
N ALA A 213 -4.39 4.83 23.69
CA ALA A 213 -5.26 5.28 24.76
C ALA A 213 -6.42 4.31 24.98
N LEU A 214 -6.88 4.23 26.22
CA LEU A 214 -8.19 3.67 26.52
C LEU A 214 -9.26 4.54 25.87
N ALA A 215 -10.27 3.90 25.30
CA ALA A 215 -11.38 4.55 24.63
C ALA A 215 -12.64 3.69 24.76
N SER A 216 -13.73 4.20 24.19
CA SER A 216 -14.92 3.41 23.91
C SER A 216 -15.25 3.51 22.42
N TYR A 217 -15.69 2.41 21.82
CA TYR A 217 -16.20 2.38 20.45
C TYR A 217 -17.59 1.74 20.46
N ASP A 218 -18.61 2.49 20.06
CA ASP A 218 -20.03 2.09 20.15
C ASP A 218 -20.43 1.56 21.55
N GLY A 219 -19.93 2.22 22.59
CA GLY A 219 -20.21 1.87 23.99
C GLY A 219 -19.38 0.70 24.55
N LEU A 220 -18.57 0.03 23.72
CA LEU A 220 -17.69 -1.05 24.16
C LEU A 220 -16.32 -0.52 24.59
N PRO A 221 -15.73 -1.01 25.70
CA PRO A 221 -14.34 -0.72 26.06
C PRO A 221 -13.38 -1.12 24.95
N ALA A 222 -12.49 -0.22 24.55
CA ALA A 222 -11.59 -0.44 23.44
C ALA A 222 -10.23 0.23 23.68
N TRP A 223 -9.20 -0.31 23.04
CA TRP A 223 -7.97 0.41 22.79
C TRP A 223 -8.10 1.22 21.50
N ARG A 224 -7.76 2.51 21.57
CA ARG A 224 -7.56 3.36 20.40
C ARG A 224 -6.07 3.49 20.16
N LEU A 225 -5.64 3.10 18.97
CA LEU A 225 -4.29 3.35 18.49
C LEU A 225 -4.35 4.32 17.32
N ALA A 226 -3.70 5.47 17.44
CA ALA A 226 -3.62 6.48 16.40
C ALA A 226 -2.17 6.63 15.95
N GLN A 227 -1.89 6.30 14.70
CA GLN A 227 -0.57 6.39 14.09
C GLN A 227 -0.53 7.55 13.10
N SER A 228 0.58 8.29 13.10
CA SER A 228 0.89 9.27 12.07
C SER A 228 2.32 9.10 11.57
N TRP A 229 2.51 9.03 10.27
CA TRP A 229 3.83 9.13 9.63
C TRP A 229 3.93 10.43 8.85
N THR A 230 5.07 11.10 8.99
CA THR A 230 5.39 12.30 8.22
C THR A 230 6.61 12.04 7.35
N ASP A 231 6.39 11.92 6.05
CA ASP A 231 7.41 12.01 5.00
C ASP A 231 6.94 12.93 3.85
N SER A 232 7.17 12.56 2.59
CA SER A 232 6.54 13.23 1.45
C SER A 232 5.02 13.00 1.38
N ILE A 233 4.53 12.04 2.16
CA ILE A 233 3.14 11.63 2.32
C ILE A 233 2.79 11.68 3.81
N VAL A 234 1.59 12.17 4.09
CA VAL A 234 0.98 12.13 5.41
C VAL A 234 0.07 10.91 5.45
N GLU A 235 0.43 9.95 6.29
CA GLU A 235 -0.40 8.79 6.62
C GLU A 235 -0.91 8.93 8.04
N LEU A 236 -2.24 8.90 8.20
CA LEU A 236 -2.92 8.86 9.47
C LEU A 236 -3.76 7.59 9.53
N ASP A 237 -3.51 6.73 10.51
CA ASP A 237 -4.28 5.50 10.71
C ASP A 237 -4.76 5.41 12.14
N THR A 238 -6.06 5.32 12.35
CA THR A 238 -6.66 5.14 13.67
C THR A 238 -7.41 3.83 13.70
N ILE A 239 -7.07 2.96 14.64
CA ILE A 239 -7.75 1.69 14.86
C ILE A 239 -8.36 1.64 16.25
N PHE A 240 -9.45 0.89 16.34
CA PHE A 240 -10.11 0.51 17.57
C PHE A 240 -10.12 -0.99 17.65
N VAL A 241 -9.61 -1.52 18.75
CA VAL A 241 -9.59 -2.95 19.04
C VAL A 241 -10.19 -3.20 20.42
N ASP A 242 -10.79 -4.38 20.58
CA ASP A 242 -11.35 -4.84 21.85
C ASP A 242 -10.30 -4.77 22.97
N HIS A 243 -10.72 -4.28 24.13
CA HIS A 243 -9.80 -4.06 25.25
C HIS A 243 -9.12 -5.35 25.72
N ASP A 244 -9.84 -6.48 25.73
CA ASP A 244 -9.39 -7.69 26.40
C ASP A 244 -8.70 -8.67 25.46
N ASN A 245 -9.05 -8.69 24.17
CA ASN A 245 -8.52 -9.67 23.21
C ASN A 245 -7.96 -9.05 21.93
N LEU A 246 -7.88 -7.72 21.84
CA LEU A 246 -7.41 -6.96 20.67
C LEU A 246 -8.13 -7.32 19.35
N ARG A 247 -9.33 -7.91 19.38
CA ARG A 247 -10.11 -8.14 18.17
C ARG A 247 -10.41 -6.79 17.51
N PRO A 248 -10.20 -6.63 16.19
CA PRO A 248 -10.55 -5.39 15.50
C PRO A 248 -12.04 -5.05 15.66
N ILE A 249 -12.33 -3.77 15.89
CA ILE A 249 -13.69 -3.22 15.96
C ILE A 249 -13.88 -2.19 14.85
N GLY A 250 -12.92 -1.27 14.68
CA GLY A 250 -13.00 -0.21 13.69
C GLY A 250 -11.63 0.26 13.21
N ARG A 251 -11.59 0.84 12.01
CA ARG A 251 -10.40 1.47 11.44
C ARG A 251 -10.77 2.66 10.56
N VAL A 252 -9.99 3.72 10.66
CA VAL A 252 -10.02 4.86 9.75
C VAL A 252 -8.59 5.17 9.32
N SER A 253 -8.31 5.02 8.02
CA SER A 253 -7.01 5.38 7.44
C SER A 253 -7.18 6.52 6.44
N ARG A 254 -6.21 7.43 6.42
CA ARG A 254 -6.18 8.60 5.56
C ARG A 254 -4.76 8.79 5.04
N VAL A 255 -4.60 8.91 3.73
CA VAL A 255 -3.29 9.14 3.09
C VAL A 255 -3.34 10.28 2.10
N ARG A 256 -2.32 11.15 2.15
CA ARG A 256 -2.22 12.36 1.34
C ARG A 256 -0.76 12.68 0.96
N PRO A 257 -0.41 12.82 -0.33
CA PRO A 257 -1.18 12.37 -1.49
C PRO A 257 -1.22 10.83 -1.59
N TYR A 258 -2.09 10.26 -2.43
CA TYR A 258 -2.08 8.82 -2.71
C TYR A 258 -2.13 8.56 -4.22
N LEU A 259 -0.99 8.16 -4.79
CA LEU A 259 -0.81 8.01 -6.25
C LEU A 259 -1.22 9.30 -6.99
N SER A 260 -2.15 9.21 -7.93
CA SER A 260 -2.72 10.35 -8.66
C SER A 260 -3.83 11.08 -7.91
N TYR A 261 -4.27 10.56 -6.76
CA TYR A 261 -5.31 11.16 -5.95
C TYR A 261 -4.68 12.11 -4.91
N ALA A 262 -5.35 13.24 -4.66
CA ALA A 262 -4.97 14.15 -3.57
C ALA A 262 -5.15 13.49 -2.19
N GLU A 263 -6.11 12.57 -2.09
CA GLU A 263 -6.43 11.88 -0.84
C GLU A 263 -7.14 10.54 -1.06
N ILE A 264 -6.82 9.57 -0.22
CA ILE A 264 -7.64 8.37 0.01
C ILE A 264 -8.07 8.31 1.48
N VAL A 265 -9.32 7.95 1.72
CA VAL A 265 -9.88 7.70 3.06
C VAL A 265 -10.53 6.33 3.08
N VAL A 266 -10.08 5.46 3.97
CA VAL A 266 -10.62 4.12 4.19
C VAL A 266 -11.29 4.09 5.55
N ARG A 267 -12.54 3.66 5.60
CA ARG A 267 -13.28 3.40 6.84
C ARG A 267 -13.70 1.95 6.85
N GLN A 268 -13.36 1.23 7.91
CA GLN A 268 -13.70 -0.18 8.08
C GLN A 268 -14.30 -0.38 9.47
N HIS A 269 -15.28 -1.27 9.55
CA HIS A 269 -15.94 -1.73 10.75
C HIS A 269 -15.94 -3.27 10.72
N PHE A 270 -15.58 -3.87 11.83
CA PHE A 270 -15.35 -5.30 11.95
C PHE A 270 -16.47 -5.91 12.78
N VAL A 271 -17.27 -6.78 12.16
CA VAL A 271 -18.44 -7.41 12.79
C VAL A 271 -18.32 -8.91 12.62
N GLY A 272 -18.10 -9.61 13.73
CA GLY A 272 -17.90 -11.07 13.73
C GLY A 272 -16.73 -11.47 12.82
N ASP A 273 -17.03 -12.25 11.79
CA ASP A 273 -16.09 -12.72 10.77
C ASP A 273 -16.12 -11.85 9.51
N SER A 274 -16.50 -10.58 9.60
CA SER A 274 -16.70 -9.72 8.43
C SER A 274 -16.11 -8.32 8.59
N VAL A 275 -15.64 -7.75 7.48
CA VAL A 275 -15.27 -6.33 7.36
C VAL A 275 -16.25 -5.63 6.45
N LEU A 276 -16.89 -4.61 6.99
CA LEU A 276 -17.76 -3.69 6.28
C LEU A 276 -17.08 -2.32 6.22
N GLY A 277 -17.32 -1.54 5.19
CA GLY A 277 -16.68 -0.24 5.12
C GLY A 277 -16.86 0.47 3.79
N TRP A 278 -16.05 1.52 3.64
CA TRP A 278 -16.01 2.32 2.43
C TRP A 278 -14.62 2.89 2.21
N MET A 279 -14.23 2.97 0.96
CA MET A 279 -13.01 3.66 0.52
C MET A 279 -13.41 4.84 -0.38
N HIS A 280 -12.96 6.05 -0.06
CA HIS A 280 -13.16 7.25 -0.87
C HIS A 280 -11.83 7.76 -1.42
N THR A 281 -11.82 8.24 -2.66
CA THR A 281 -10.72 9.03 -3.24
C THR A 281 -11.22 10.41 -3.67
N ASP A 282 -10.42 11.45 -3.39
CA ASP A 282 -10.70 12.86 -3.72
C ASP A 282 -12.13 13.32 -3.40
N ARG A 283 -12.75 12.68 -2.39
CA ARG A 283 -14.15 12.84 -1.95
C ARG A 283 -15.23 12.60 -3.01
N THR A 284 -14.87 12.21 -4.23
CA THR A 284 -15.78 12.11 -5.37
C THR A 284 -16.01 10.67 -5.81
N PHE A 285 -14.99 9.83 -5.74
CA PHE A 285 -15.10 8.42 -6.05
C PHE A 285 -15.03 7.60 -4.78
N GLY A 286 -15.70 6.46 -4.78
CA GLY A 286 -15.54 5.50 -3.72
C GLY A 286 -16.19 4.17 -4.02
N ARG A 287 -15.88 3.19 -3.19
CA ARG A 287 -16.49 1.87 -3.28
C ARG A 287 -16.74 1.29 -1.89
N PRO A 288 -17.78 0.45 -1.75
CA PRO A 288 -17.99 -0.29 -0.53
C PRO A 288 -16.90 -1.33 -0.31
N ILE A 289 -16.62 -1.62 0.95
CA ILE A 289 -15.83 -2.75 1.40
C ILE A 289 -16.81 -3.72 2.07
N ARG A 290 -16.88 -4.97 1.59
CA ARG A 290 -17.70 -6.03 2.18
C ARG A 290 -16.97 -7.35 2.01
N ARG A 291 -16.53 -7.94 3.13
CA ARG A 291 -15.61 -9.08 3.10
C ARG A 291 -15.83 -9.99 4.26
N ARG A 292 -15.54 -11.27 4.05
CA ARG A 292 -15.44 -12.28 5.10
C ARG A 292 -13.98 -12.48 5.49
N LEU A 293 -13.76 -12.64 6.79
CA LEU A 293 -12.51 -12.94 7.49
C LEU A 293 -12.65 -14.34 8.09
N PRO A 294 -12.16 -15.40 7.42
CA PRO A 294 -12.27 -16.76 7.92
C PRO A 294 -11.68 -16.89 9.33
N PRO A 295 -12.44 -17.39 10.33
CA PRO A 295 -11.95 -17.50 11.71
C PRO A 295 -10.60 -18.24 11.84
N ALA A 296 -10.37 -19.23 10.98
CA ALA A 296 -9.12 -20.01 10.94
C ALA A 296 -7.87 -19.21 10.52
N SER A 297 -8.04 -18.01 9.97
CA SER A 297 -6.93 -17.12 9.59
C SER A 297 -6.69 -15.99 10.61
N GLY A 298 -7.49 -15.92 11.68
CA GLY A 298 -7.23 -15.01 12.79
C GLY A 298 -6.01 -15.42 13.62
N PRO A 299 -5.57 -14.58 14.58
CA PRO A 299 -6.07 -13.23 14.84
C PRO A 299 -5.72 -12.25 13.71
N TYR A 300 -6.49 -11.16 13.61
CA TYR A 300 -6.36 -10.16 12.54
C TYR A 300 -5.74 -8.85 13.05
N LEU A 301 -4.66 -8.41 12.43
CA LEU A 301 -4.07 -7.10 12.62
C LEU A 301 -4.69 -6.12 11.62
N PRO A 302 -5.49 -5.14 12.06
CA PRO A 302 -6.16 -4.24 11.15
C PRO A 302 -5.20 -3.19 10.58
N SER A 303 -4.05 -2.93 11.22
CA SER A 303 -3.10 -1.90 10.82
C SER A 303 -1.68 -2.21 11.34
N GLU A 304 -0.66 -1.63 10.70
CA GLU A 304 0.71 -1.59 11.22
C GLU A 304 0.80 -0.81 12.55
N ALA A 305 -0.16 0.06 12.86
CA ALA A 305 -0.21 0.80 14.12
C ALA A 305 -0.23 -0.12 15.36
N LEU A 306 -0.88 -1.28 15.27
CA LEU A 306 -0.93 -2.26 16.36
C LEU A 306 0.30 -3.14 16.44
N ALA A 307 1.04 -3.24 15.34
CA ALA A 307 2.00 -4.30 15.15
C ALA A 307 3.22 -4.23 16.09
N PRO A 308 3.75 -3.04 16.49
CA PRO A 308 4.76 -2.94 17.54
C PRO A 308 4.28 -3.45 18.90
N PHE A 309 2.97 -3.40 19.18
CA PHE A 309 2.41 -3.59 20.52
C PHE A 309 1.67 -4.92 20.64
N PHE A 310 1.31 -5.56 19.52
CA PHE A 310 0.56 -6.81 19.54
C PHE A 310 1.28 -7.90 20.35
N LEU A 311 2.60 -7.98 20.25
CA LEU A 311 3.37 -9.00 20.96
C LEU A 311 3.57 -8.70 22.46
N GLU A 312 3.15 -7.52 22.96
CA GLU A 312 3.02 -7.24 24.39
C GLU A 312 1.93 -8.08 25.06
N THR A 313 1.00 -8.59 24.26
CA THR A 313 -0.19 -9.31 24.73
C THR A 313 -0.03 -10.82 24.73
N VAL A 314 1.14 -11.33 24.35
CA VAL A 314 1.44 -12.77 24.31
C VAL A 314 2.69 -13.08 25.13
N ASN A 315 2.76 -14.30 25.64
CA ASN A 315 3.93 -14.77 26.38
C ASN A 315 4.96 -15.36 25.42
N LEU A 316 5.89 -14.52 24.96
CA LEU A 316 7.01 -14.94 24.13
C LEU A 316 8.03 -15.74 24.95
N THR A 317 8.43 -16.88 24.39
CA THR A 317 9.45 -17.76 24.95
C THR A 317 10.37 -18.27 23.83
N THR A 318 11.51 -18.86 24.19
CA THR A 318 12.39 -19.51 23.22
C THR A 318 11.64 -20.59 22.44
N GLY A 319 11.71 -20.53 21.11
CA GLY A 319 11.03 -21.48 20.23
C GLY A 319 9.55 -21.18 19.98
N TRP A 320 8.99 -20.11 20.56
CA TRP A 320 7.62 -19.68 20.31
C TRP A 320 7.34 -19.48 18.82
N ARG A 321 6.14 -19.88 18.38
CA ARG A 321 5.65 -19.78 17.01
C ARG A 321 4.17 -19.41 17.02
N GLY A 322 3.73 -18.70 15.99
CA GLY A 322 2.31 -18.45 15.77
C GLY A 322 2.04 -17.79 14.44
N THR A 323 0.79 -17.87 14.00
CA THR A 323 0.31 -17.16 12.81
C THR A 323 -0.71 -16.10 13.16
N LEU A 324 -0.73 -15.04 12.36
CA LEU A 324 -1.78 -14.02 12.36
C LEU A 324 -2.00 -13.57 10.93
N SER A 325 -3.04 -12.77 10.69
CA SER A 325 -3.27 -12.17 9.38
C SER A 325 -3.30 -10.65 9.44
N ILE A 326 -2.72 -9.97 8.46
CA ILE A 326 -2.77 -8.52 8.33
C ILE A 326 -3.89 -8.13 7.36
N VAL A 327 -4.77 -7.22 7.76
CA VAL A 327 -5.90 -6.76 6.93
C VAL A 327 -5.49 -5.52 6.12
N GLY A 328 -5.64 -5.62 4.79
CA GLY A 328 -5.35 -4.50 3.88
C GLY A 328 -6.45 -3.44 3.82
N TRP A 329 -6.19 -2.32 3.12
CA TRP A 329 -7.16 -1.23 2.86
C TRP A 329 -8.29 -1.59 1.91
N ALA A 330 -8.32 -2.82 1.39
CA ALA A 330 -9.24 -3.21 0.34
C ALA A 330 -9.02 -2.49 -1.00
N VAL A 331 -7.76 -2.22 -1.38
CA VAL A 331 -7.45 -1.56 -2.66
C VAL A 331 -7.73 -2.47 -3.88
N VAL A 332 -7.66 -3.78 -3.71
CA VAL A 332 -8.10 -4.76 -4.71
C VAL A 332 -9.21 -5.63 -4.12
N GLN A 333 -10.14 -6.04 -4.98
CA GLN A 333 -11.41 -6.63 -4.60
C GLN A 333 -11.25 -7.90 -3.73
N ASN A 334 -10.18 -8.66 -3.97
CA ASN A 334 -9.86 -9.92 -3.28
C ASN A 334 -8.77 -9.82 -2.19
N ASP A 335 -8.20 -8.64 -1.98
CA ASP A 335 -7.12 -8.40 -1.00
C ASP A 335 -7.68 -8.30 0.43
N ALA A 336 -8.20 -9.39 0.99
CA ALA A 336 -8.85 -9.34 2.29
C ALA A 336 -7.85 -9.31 3.45
N TYR A 337 -6.83 -10.16 3.40
CA TYR A 337 -5.82 -10.27 4.44
C TYR A 337 -4.62 -11.09 3.94
N PHE A 338 -3.50 -10.96 4.65
CA PHE A 338 -2.24 -11.66 4.36
C PHE A 338 -1.80 -12.45 5.58
N PRO A 339 -1.75 -13.79 5.52
CA PRO A 339 -1.24 -14.58 6.62
C PRO A 339 0.26 -14.35 6.80
N VAL A 340 0.68 -14.30 8.05
CA VAL A 340 2.04 -14.07 8.48
C VAL A 340 2.41 -15.12 9.52
N ALA A 341 3.53 -15.79 9.33
CA ALA A 341 4.11 -16.68 10.31
C ALA A 341 5.18 -15.95 11.12
N LEU A 342 5.14 -16.12 12.43
CA LEU A 342 6.09 -15.54 13.37
C LEU A 342 6.79 -16.66 14.12
N ARG A 343 8.10 -16.50 14.35
CA ARG A 343 8.89 -17.44 15.14
C ARG A 343 9.99 -16.71 15.90
N VAL A 344 10.09 -16.96 17.20
CA VAL A 344 11.28 -16.57 17.99
C VAL A 344 12.45 -17.41 17.49
N VAL A 345 13.45 -16.75 16.90
CA VAL A 345 14.65 -17.39 16.32
C VAL A 345 15.89 -17.20 17.19
N GLY A 346 15.84 -16.33 18.19
CA GLY A 346 16.92 -16.15 19.15
C GLY A 346 16.63 -15.02 20.13
N ASP A 347 17.61 -14.73 20.95
CA ASP A 347 17.64 -13.60 21.85
C ASP A 347 18.88 -12.76 21.61
N GLU A 348 18.70 -11.43 21.64
CA GLU A 348 19.75 -10.48 21.30
C GLU A 348 19.62 -9.24 22.16
N ARG A 349 20.75 -8.67 22.58
CA ARG A 349 20.80 -7.34 23.19
C ARG A 349 21.05 -6.31 22.11
N ILE A 350 20.10 -5.41 21.86
CA ILE A 350 20.18 -4.41 20.79
C ILE A 350 20.22 -2.99 21.34
N THR A 351 20.99 -2.12 20.67
CA THR A 351 21.00 -0.67 20.94
C THR A 351 20.30 0.04 19.78
N VAL A 352 19.29 0.83 20.12
CA VAL A 352 18.58 1.76 19.24
C VAL A 352 18.64 3.17 19.86
N PRO A 353 18.21 4.23 19.16
CA PRO A 353 18.25 5.58 19.72
C PRO A 353 17.50 5.72 21.06
N GLY A 354 16.43 4.95 21.27
CA GLY A 354 15.68 4.94 22.54
C GLY A 354 16.32 4.17 23.68
N GLY A 355 17.47 3.52 23.48
CA GLY A 355 18.20 2.82 24.54
C GLY A 355 18.73 1.45 24.12
N THR A 356 19.24 0.72 25.12
CA THR A 356 19.70 -0.66 24.96
C THR A 356 18.72 -1.61 25.65
N PHE A 357 18.31 -2.65 24.93
CA PHE A 357 17.26 -3.56 25.39
C PHE A 357 17.67 -5.01 25.15
N ASP A 358 17.32 -5.89 26.10
CA ASP A 358 17.34 -7.33 25.88
C ASP A 358 16.06 -7.71 25.14
N CYS A 359 16.19 -8.32 23.97
CA CYS A 359 15.10 -8.57 23.05
C CYS A 359 15.01 -10.05 22.64
N TRP A 360 13.80 -10.49 22.34
CA TRP A 360 13.56 -11.62 21.45
C TRP A 360 13.75 -11.16 20.01
N ARG A 361 14.47 -11.95 19.20
CA ARG A 361 14.50 -11.78 17.76
C ARG A 361 13.50 -12.73 17.12
N ILE A 362 12.59 -12.16 16.33
CA ILE A 362 11.47 -12.85 15.70
C ILE A 362 11.66 -12.77 14.19
N ALA A 363 11.65 -13.93 13.54
CA ALA A 363 11.54 -14.00 12.10
C ALA A 363 10.05 -13.96 11.72
N ILE A 364 9.71 -13.02 10.84
CA ILE A 364 8.38 -12.84 10.28
C ILE A 364 8.44 -13.28 8.82
N ALA A 365 7.61 -14.25 8.43
CA ALA A 365 7.53 -14.74 7.06
C ALA A 365 6.14 -14.49 6.47
N SER A 366 6.11 -13.90 5.28
CA SER A 366 4.89 -13.66 4.50
C SER A 366 5.19 -13.84 3.01
N GLY A 367 4.68 -14.93 2.41
CA GLY A 367 5.03 -15.31 1.05
C GLY A 367 6.54 -15.49 0.87
N ASN A 368 7.13 -14.85 -0.15
CA ASN A 368 8.56 -14.96 -0.47
C ASN A 368 9.45 -13.99 0.30
N ALA A 369 8.94 -13.36 1.36
CA ALA A 369 9.67 -12.34 2.05
C ALA A 369 9.71 -12.54 3.55
N SER A 370 10.81 -12.06 4.11
CA SER A 370 11.21 -12.24 5.49
C SER A 370 11.61 -10.90 6.09
N VAL A 371 11.19 -10.67 7.33
CA VAL A 371 11.53 -9.51 8.14
C VAL A 371 12.04 -10.00 9.49
N ASP A 372 13.14 -9.45 9.96
CA ASP A 372 13.57 -9.63 11.35
C ASP A 372 12.91 -8.56 12.21
N PHE A 373 12.36 -8.95 13.36
CA PHE A 373 11.69 -8.09 14.31
C PHE A 373 12.21 -8.32 15.72
N TRP A 374 12.56 -7.26 16.43
CA TRP A 374 13.09 -7.34 17.79
C TRP A 374 12.05 -6.83 18.77
N VAL A 375 11.74 -7.66 19.75
CA VAL A 375 10.71 -7.43 20.76
C VAL A 375 11.34 -7.43 22.15
N ARG A 376 11.19 -6.34 22.90
CA ARG A 376 11.76 -6.17 24.23
C ARG A 376 11.21 -7.21 25.20
N LYS A 377 12.09 -7.91 25.93
CA LYS A 377 11.69 -9.01 26.83
C LYS A 377 10.86 -8.55 28.03
N SER A 378 11.04 -7.31 28.50
CA SER A 378 10.40 -6.82 29.73
C SER A 378 8.89 -6.59 29.60
N ASP A 379 8.42 -6.25 28.40
CA ASP A 379 7.02 -5.89 28.18
C ASP A 379 6.46 -6.35 26.83
N GLY A 380 7.29 -6.75 25.88
CA GLY A 380 6.88 -7.20 24.56
C GLY A 380 6.77 -6.08 23.51
N LEU A 381 7.30 -4.88 23.80
CA LEU A 381 7.30 -3.76 22.85
C LEU A 381 8.24 -4.05 21.67
N GLY A 382 7.77 -3.84 20.45
CA GLY A 382 8.56 -3.86 19.22
C GLY A 382 9.57 -2.71 19.18
N ILE A 383 10.87 -3.04 19.19
CA ILE A 383 11.97 -2.06 19.27
C ILE A 383 12.58 -1.77 17.91
N ARG A 384 12.63 -2.78 17.03
CA ARG A 384 13.26 -2.66 15.71
C ARG A 384 12.64 -3.62 14.72
N THR A 385 12.45 -3.18 13.48
CA THR A 385 12.28 -4.07 12.32
C THR A 385 13.44 -3.91 11.36
N ARG A 386 13.78 -4.97 10.65
CA ARG A 386 14.83 -4.98 9.63
C ARG A 386 14.39 -5.81 8.44
N LYS A 387 14.37 -5.18 7.27
CA LYS A 387 13.94 -5.79 6.01
C LYS A 387 14.93 -5.47 4.91
N ARG A 388 15.26 -6.44 4.06
CA ARG A 388 16.07 -6.16 2.86
C ARG A 388 15.29 -5.23 1.93
N SER A 389 15.92 -4.11 1.54
CA SER A 389 15.31 -3.16 0.63
C SER A 389 15.24 -3.75 -0.78
N ARG A 390 14.09 -3.58 -1.45
CA ARG A 390 13.96 -3.89 -2.88
C ARG A 390 14.46 -2.74 -3.76
N SER A 391 14.35 -1.51 -3.29
CA SER A 391 14.70 -0.31 -4.05
C SER A 391 16.19 0.01 -4.04
N LEU A 392 16.93 -0.53 -3.06
CA LEU A 392 18.38 -0.40 -2.98
C LEU A 392 19.03 -1.78 -3.00
N PRO A 393 19.75 -2.17 -4.07
CA PRO A 393 20.53 -3.39 -4.10
C PRO A 393 21.48 -3.46 -2.90
N GLY A 394 21.27 -4.45 -2.02
CA GLY A 394 22.05 -4.63 -0.80
C GLY A 394 21.72 -3.67 0.36
N GLY A 395 20.77 -2.75 0.16
CA GLY A 395 20.28 -1.88 1.22
C GLY A 395 19.28 -2.59 2.13
N VAL A 396 19.04 -1.98 3.30
CA VAL A 396 18.11 -2.45 4.32
C VAL A 396 17.22 -1.29 4.74
N GLU A 397 15.93 -1.56 4.86
CA GLU A 397 14.97 -0.66 5.50
C GLU A 397 14.78 -1.11 6.96
N GLU A 398 14.83 -0.15 7.88
CA GLU A 398 14.66 -0.38 9.31
C GLU A 398 13.63 0.57 9.88
N VAL A 399 12.83 0.10 10.82
CA VAL A 399 12.07 0.99 11.72
C VAL A 399 12.63 0.79 13.12
N VAL A 400 12.99 1.88 13.80
CA VAL A 400 13.62 1.84 15.13
C VAL A 400 12.86 2.68 16.13
N TYR A 401 12.76 2.18 17.35
CA TYR A 401 12.19 2.89 18.49
C TYR A 401 13.10 4.03 18.95
N MET A 402 12.49 5.21 19.20
CA MET A 402 13.19 6.42 19.60
C MET A 402 12.94 6.79 21.06
N ARG A 403 11.67 6.83 21.49
CA ARG A 403 11.24 7.12 22.87
C ARG A 403 9.73 6.89 23.00
N GLY A 404 9.24 6.83 24.23
CA GLY A 404 7.88 6.46 24.58
C GLY A 404 7.55 6.84 26.01
#